data_AF-A0A521KNN6-F1
#
_entry.id   AF-A0A521KNN6-F1
#
_cell.length_a   1.000
_cell.length_b   1.000
_cell.length_c   1.000
_cell.angle_alpha   90.00
_cell.angle_beta   90.00
_cell.angle_gamma   90.00
#
_symmetry.space_group_name_H-M   'P 1'
#
loop_
_entity.id
_entity.type
_entity.pdbx_description
1 polymer ?
#
loop_
_entity_poly.entity_id
_entity_poly.type
_entity_poly.pdbx_seq_one_letter_code
_entity_poly.pdbx_strand_id
1 'polypeptide(L)'
;MCWTGSAPVASPRYDLGIDTAADDASLALLDGDRVVAERAWHVETTMSLELLEALDALLVQASATRAEVARIAVCVGPGQYGGLRTGIATAQGLALGLGVPLAGVGRLEADVWPHLRPGGPVVIAIHDAGPEALAWAGYEPGPAGGLPSLYAEPHIARPADVIRDAPQPSIWVGELTKALREVRDIASRGGDTDVKAQPRAAHLVRIARARDLFGDPAAVDAVYLRPPSITPPRRR
;
A
#
# COMPACT_ATOMS: atom_id res chain seq x y z
N MET A 1 4.08 50.96 -2.18
CA MET A 1 2.90 50.12 -2.49
C MET A 1 2.92 48.95 -1.53
N CYS A 2 2.07 48.97 -0.50
CA CYS A 2 1.96 47.88 0.47
C CYS A 2 1.28 46.68 -0.19
N TRP A 3 1.95 45.54 -0.19
CA TRP A 3 1.41 44.27 -0.63
C TRP A 3 0.52 43.74 0.51
N THR A 4 -0.78 44.01 0.43
CA THR A 4 -1.80 43.44 1.32
C THR A 4 -2.64 42.48 0.49
N GLY A 5 -2.11 41.30 0.27
CA GLY A 5 -2.82 40.21 -0.39
C GLY A 5 -2.33 38.90 0.20
N SER A 6 -2.87 38.51 1.35
CA SER A 6 -2.80 37.10 1.74
C SER A 6 -3.57 36.33 0.68
N ALA A 7 -2.89 35.52 -0.13
CA ALA A 7 -3.57 34.51 -0.92
C ALA A 7 -4.52 33.73 0.03
N PRO A 8 -5.76 33.42 -0.39
CA PRO A 8 -6.64 32.62 0.45
C PRO A 8 -5.90 31.33 0.80
N VAL A 9 -5.78 31.05 2.11
CA VAL A 9 -5.25 29.76 2.58
C VAL A 9 -6.20 28.72 2.02
N ALA A 10 -5.74 27.97 1.02
CA ALA A 10 -6.56 26.98 0.35
C ALA A 10 -7.05 25.96 1.39
N SER A 11 -8.35 25.66 1.36
CA SER A 11 -8.95 24.79 2.38
C SER A 11 -8.51 23.34 2.16
N PRO A 12 -8.15 22.60 3.23
CA PRO A 12 -7.82 21.18 3.12
C PRO A 12 -8.96 20.40 2.45
N ARG A 13 -8.63 19.65 1.40
CA ARG A 13 -9.58 18.92 0.54
C ARG A 13 -9.08 17.54 0.14
N TYR A 14 -7.79 17.39 -0.10
CA TYR A 14 -7.24 16.21 -0.74
C TYR A 14 -6.73 15.17 0.25
N ASP A 15 -6.88 13.91 -0.08
CA ASP A 15 -6.21 12.83 0.63
C ASP A 15 -5.00 12.34 -0.16
N LEU A 16 -3.87 12.22 0.51
CA LEU A 16 -2.62 11.76 -0.06
C LEU A 16 -2.36 10.29 0.29
N GLY A 17 -2.17 9.43 -0.71
CA GLY A 17 -1.69 8.06 -0.55
C GLY A 17 -0.19 7.97 -0.82
N ILE A 18 0.54 7.23 0.02
CA ILE A 18 1.99 7.01 -0.09
C ILE A 18 2.31 5.53 0.01
N ASP A 19 2.85 4.95 -1.07
CA ASP A 19 3.35 3.58 -1.08
C ASP A 19 4.81 3.53 -1.53
N THR A 20 5.66 3.00 -0.65
CA THR A 20 7.10 2.82 -0.86
C THR A 20 7.54 1.42 -0.42
N ALA A 21 6.61 0.46 -0.41
CA ALA A 21 6.87 -0.88 0.13
C ALA A 21 7.67 -1.80 -0.81
N ALA A 22 7.87 -1.41 -2.07
CA ALA A 22 8.58 -2.17 -3.10
C ALA A 22 9.41 -1.23 -3.98
N ASP A 23 10.15 -1.79 -4.94
CA ASP A 23 10.92 -1.01 -5.92
C ASP A 23 10.02 -0.13 -6.79
N ASP A 24 8.79 -0.56 -7.02
CA ASP A 24 7.76 0.25 -7.66
C ASP A 24 6.99 1.03 -6.60
N ALA A 25 7.34 2.29 -6.42
CA ALA A 25 6.70 3.22 -5.51
C ALA A 25 5.53 3.95 -6.19
N SER A 26 4.58 4.43 -5.39
CA SER A 26 3.46 5.21 -5.91
C SER A 26 2.96 6.27 -4.94
N LEU A 27 2.41 7.34 -5.52
CA LEU A 27 1.70 8.42 -4.85
C LEU A 27 0.36 8.66 -5.54
N ALA A 28 -0.67 9.00 -4.78
CA ALA A 28 -1.95 9.39 -5.33
C ALA A 28 -2.57 10.52 -4.51
N LEU A 29 -3.19 11.47 -5.19
CA LEU A 29 -3.95 12.55 -4.59
C LEU A 29 -5.42 12.36 -4.95
N LEU A 30 -6.29 12.32 -3.95
CA LEU A 30 -7.73 12.04 -4.13
C LEU A 30 -8.58 13.22 -3.64
N ASP A 31 -9.62 13.52 -4.40
CA ASP A 31 -10.72 14.40 -4.00
C ASP A 31 -12.01 13.57 -3.94
N GLY A 32 -12.51 13.33 -2.73
CA GLY A 32 -13.52 12.28 -2.57
C GLY A 32 -12.99 10.92 -3.02
N ASP A 33 -13.70 10.26 -3.92
CA ASP A 33 -13.28 8.98 -4.54
C ASP A 33 -12.48 9.15 -5.84
N ARG A 34 -12.39 10.40 -6.34
CA ARG A 34 -11.73 10.72 -7.60
C ARG A 34 -10.23 10.88 -7.38
N VAL A 35 -9.45 10.11 -8.12
CA VAL A 35 -8.00 10.33 -8.24
C VAL A 35 -7.78 11.56 -9.13
N VAL A 36 -7.21 12.63 -8.55
CA VAL A 36 -6.92 13.88 -9.28
C VAL A 36 -5.50 13.90 -9.84
N ALA A 37 -4.58 13.19 -9.20
CA ALA A 37 -3.26 12.89 -9.73
C ALA A 37 -2.77 11.55 -9.16
N GLU A 38 -1.99 10.82 -9.96
CA GLU A 38 -1.32 9.58 -9.56
C GLU A 38 0.05 9.56 -10.22
N ARG A 39 1.04 9.09 -9.47
CA ARG A 39 2.39 8.82 -9.98
C ARG A 39 2.83 7.46 -9.48
N ALA A 40 3.39 6.68 -10.38
CA ALA A 40 4.11 5.46 -10.04
C ALA A 40 5.48 5.52 -10.74
N TRP A 41 6.51 5.05 -10.06
CA TRP A 41 7.86 5.03 -10.60
C TRP A 41 8.65 3.86 -10.03
N HIS A 42 9.68 3.45 -10.77
CA HIS A 42 10.66 2.49 -10.32
C HIS A 42 11.79 3.25 -9.61
N VAL A 43 12.16 2.81 -8.41
CA VAL A 43 13.17 3.47 -7.57
C VAL A 43 14.55 3.09 -8.05
N GLU A 44 15.34 4.06 -8.53
CA GLU A 44 16.65 3.79 -9.14
C GLU A 44 17.83 4.15 -8.22
N THR A 45 17.61 5.07 -7.27
CA THR A 45 18.67 5.66 -6.44
C THR A 45 18.28 5.70 -4.96
N THR A 46 17.87 6.86 -4.45
CA THR A 46 17.59 7.09 -3.04
C THR A 46 16.10 7.38 -2.87
N MET A 47 15.37 6.40 -2.34
CA MET A 47 13.92 6.47 -2.09
C MET A 47 13.47 7.80 -1.46
N SER A 48 14.20 8.33 -0.48
CA SER A 48 13.79 9.56 0.21
C SER A 48 13.85 10.81 -0.69
N LEU A 49 14.83 10.88 -1.60
CA LEU A 49 14.95 12.01 -2.53
C LEU A 49 13.87 11.90 -3.60
N GLU A 50 13.77 10.73 -4.23
CA GLU A 50 12.80 10.45 -5.29
C GLU A 50 11.35 10.62 -4.81
N LEU A 51 11.05 10.22 -3.57
CA LEU A 51 9.72 10.39 -2.99
C LEU A 51 9.32 11.86 -2.87
N LEU A 52 10.22 12.74 -2.42
CA LEU A 52 9.94 14.17 -2.27
C LEU A 52 9.80 14.84 -3.63
N GLU A 53 10.65 14.50 -4.60
CA GLU A 53 10.54 14.99 -5.97
C GLU A 53 9.24 14.53 -6.65
N ALA A 54 8.87 13.25 -6.45
CA ALA A 54 7.61 12.71 -6.94
C ALA A 54 6.39 13.38 -6.29
N LEU A 55 6.47 13.71 -4.99
CA LEU A 55 5.40 14.43 -4.29
C LEU A 55 5.23 15.84 -4.83
N ASP A 56 6.32 16.58 -5.04
CA ASP A 56 6.24 17.92 -5.62
C ASP A 56 5.68 17.87 -7.05
N ALA A 57 6.13 16.89 -7.85
CA ALA A 57 5.59 16.69 -9.20
C ALA A 57 4.09 16.30 -9.21
N LEU A 58 3.65 15.48 -8.24
CA LEU A 58 2.24 15.11 -8.08
C LEU A 58 1.37 16.33 -7.76
N LEU A 59 1.81 17.17 -6.84
CA LEU A 59 1.09 18.39 -6.45
C LEU A 59 1.01 19.39 -7.61
N VAL A 60 2.11 19.57 -8.35
CA VAL A 60 2.12 20.40 -9.58
C VAL A 60 1.14 19.86 -10.62
N GLN A 61 1.13 18.54 -10.86
CA GLN A 61 0.19 17.90 -11.78
C GLN A 61 -1.27 18.13 -11.38
N ALA A 62 -1.56 18.10 -10.08
CA ALA A 62 -2.89 18.37 -9.54
C ALA A 62 -3.24 19.86 -9.45
N SER A 63 -2.29 20.77 -9.76
CA SER A 63 -2.41 22.21 -9.46
C SER A 63 -2.78 22.47 -8.00
N ALA A 64 -2.23 21.65 -7.08
CA ALA A 64 -2.51 21.67 -5.66
C ALA A 64 -1.27 22.12 -4.87
N THR A 65 -1.51 22.54 -3.64
CA THR A 65 -0.49 22.91 -2.66
C THR A 65 -0.49 21.91 -1.50
N ARG A 66 0.63 21.83 -0.76
CA ARG A 66 0.73 20.97 0.43
C ARG A 66 -0.34 21.31 1.48
N ALA A 67 -0.75 22.58 1.59
CA ALA A 67 -1.78 23.04 2.53
C ALA A 67 -3.19 22.52 2.20
N GLU A 68 -3.43 22.05 0.98
CA GLU A 68 -4.72 21.46 0.58
C GLU A 68 -4.83 19.97 0.92
N VAL A 69 -3.75 19.34 1.42
CA VAL A 69 -3.81 17.97 1.92
C VAL A 69 -4.53 17.97 3.26
N ALA A 70 -5.63 17.22 3.33
CA ALA A 70 -6.48 17.08 4.51
C ALA A 70 -6.19 15.84 5.34
N ARG A 71 -5.69 14.76 4.72
CA ARG A 71 -5.37 13.48 5.36
C ARG A 71 -4.31 12.73 4.58
N ILE A 72 -3.58 11.84 5.25
CA ILE A 72 -2.53 11.02 4.61
C ILE A 72 -2.77 9.55 4.93
N ALA A 73 -2.62 8.67 3.94
CA ALA A 73 -2.60 7.22 4.10
C ALA A 73 -1.26 6.67 3.60
N VAL A 74 -0.61 5.83 4.38
CA VAL A 74 0.72 5.27 4.08
C VAL A 74 0.73 3.75 4.18
N CYS A 75 1.47 3.10 3.29
CA CYS A 75 1.68 1.66 3.34
C CYS A 75 2.55 1.29 4.53
N VAL A 76 2.08 0.37 5.39
CA VAL A 76 2.84 -0.10 6.56
C VAL A 76 3.48 -1.48 6.38
N GLY A 77 3.28 -2.12 5.22
CA GLY A 77 3.90 -3.39 4.88
C GLY A 77 2.94 -4.58 4.79
N PRO A 78 3.45 -5.81 4.56
CA PRO A 78 4.87 -6.17 4.45
C PRO A 78 5.57 -5.55 3.23
N GLY A 79 6.89 -5.40 3.27
CA GLY A 79 7.65 -4.81 2.17
C GLY A 79 9.12 -4.58 2.50
N GLN A 80 9.83 -3.89 1.60
CA GLN A 80 11.23 -3.53 1.76
C GLN A 80 11.43 -2.62 2.98
N TYR A 81 12.37 -3.00 3.86
CA TYR A 81 12.59 -2.34 5.15
C TYR A 81 12.90 -0.84 5.04
N GLY A 82 13.83 -0.48 4.14
CA GLY A 82 14.22 0.92 3.93
C GLY A 82 13.11 1.76 3.29
N GLY A 83 12.41 1.17 2.31
CA GLY A 83 11.28 1.81 1.64
C GLY A 83 10.14 2.13 2.59
N LEU A 84 9.68 1.15 3.38
CA LEU A 84 8.60 1.33 4.36
C LEU A 84 8.90 2.44 5.36
N ARG A 85 10.11 2.41 5.98
CA ARG A 85 10.50 3.43 6.96
C ARG A 85 10.60 4.81 6.35
N THR A 86 11.08 4.91 5.11
CA THR A 86 11.14 6.19 4.39
C THR A 86 9.75 6.75 4.16
N GLY A 87 8.82 5.91 3.66
CA GLY A 87 7.43 6.30 3.42
C GLY A 87 6.71 6.74 4.70
N ILE A 88 6.79 5.92 5.76
CA ILE A 88 6.16 6.20 7.06
C ILE A 88 6.73 7.48 7.67
N ALA A 89 8.06 7.64 7.73
CA ALA A 89 8.68 8.83 8.30
C ALA A 89 8.31 10.10 7.51
N THR A 90 8.23 10.00 6.19
CA THR A 90 7.81 11.11 5.32
C THR A 90 6.35 11.48 5.57
N ALA A 91 5.47 10.47 5.65
CA ALA A 91 4.05 10.65 5.92
C ALA A 91 3.81 11.27 7.30
N GLN A 92 4.52 10.81 8.34
CA GLN A 92 4.46 11.37 9.68
C GLN A 92 4.95 12.81 9.72
N GLY A 93 6.10 13.11 9.09
CA GLY A 93 6.63 14.47 9.03
C GLY A 93 5.68 15.45 8.34
N LEU A 94 5.08 15.04 7.22
CA LEU A 94 4.06 15.83 6.51
C LEU A 94 2.80 16.00 7.36
N ALA A 95 2.27 14.91 7.93
CA ALA A 95 1.05 14.95 8.74
C ALA A 95 1.19 15.86 9.97
N LEU A 96 2.31 15.73 10.69
CA LEU A 96 2.63 16.57 11.85
C LEU A 96 2.83 18.04 11.45
N GLY A 97 3.52 18.31 10.34
CA GLY A 97 3.75 19.66 9.84
C GLY A 97 2.49 20.36 9.35
N LEU A 98 1.52 19.60 8.83
CA LEU A 98 0.24 20.11 8.34
C LEU A 98 -0.88 20.08 9.40
N GLY A 99 -0.68 19.37 10.51
CA GLY A 99 -1.70 19.17 11.53
C GLY A 99 -2.87 18.29 11.07
N VAL A 100 -2.60 17.29 10.23
CA VAL A 100 -3.62 16.40 9.63
C VAL A 100 -3.47 14.96 10.11
N PRO A 101 -4.55 14.15 10.16
CA PRO A 101 -4.46 12.78 10.59
C PRO A 101 -3.79 11.88 9.54
N LEU A 102 -3.21 10.78 10.02
CA LEU A 102 -2.50 9.79 9.22
C LEU A 102 -3.10 8.40 9.46
N ALA A 103 -3.19 7.59 8.41
CA ALA A 103 -3.59 6.19 8.49
C ALA A 103 -2.47 5.28 7.97
N GLY A 104 -2.19 4.19 8.70
CA GLY A 104 -1.36 3.09 8.21
C GLY A 104 -2.23 2.00 7.58
N VAL A 105 -1.88 1.55 6.36
CA VAL A 105 -2.64 0.51 5.63
C VAL A 105 -1.74 -0.62 5.17
N GLY A 106 -2.20 -1.86 5.35
CA GLY A 106 -1.46 -3.05 4.98
C GLY A 106 -1.35 -3.21 3.45
N ARG A 107 -0.15 -3.56 2.97
CA ARG A 107 0.16 -3.75 1.55
C ARG A 107 -0.71 -4.82 0.90
N LEU A 108 -0.81 -5.99 1.56
CA LEU A 108 -1.55 -7.14 1.04
C LEU A 108 -3.04 -6.81 0.82
N GLU A 109 -3.64 -5.99 1.70
CA GLU A 109 -5.01 -5.52 1.53
C GLU A 109 -5.11 -4.55 0.35
N ALA A 110 -4.16 -3.63 0.23
CA ALA A 110 -4.09 -2.67 -0.88
C ALA A 110 -3.95 -3.35 -2.26
N ASP A 111 -3.25 -4.49 -2.32
CA ASP A 111 -3.12 -5.27 -3.55
C ASP A 111 -4.43 -6.00 -3.92
N VAL A 112 -5.20 -6.54 -2.96
CA VAL A 112 -6.48 -7.20 -3.28
C VAL A 112 -7.61 -6.22 -3.55
N TRP A 113 -7.56 -5.00 -3.00
CA TRP A 113 -8.67 -4.05 -3.00
C TRP A 113 -9.36 -3.85 -4.35
N PRO A 114 -8.64 -3.59 -5.47
CA PRO A 114 -9.26 -3.41 -6.79
C PRO A 114 -9.87 -4.70 -7.38
N HIS A 115 -9.66 -5.86 -6.76
CA HIS A 115 -10.11 -7.17 -7.23
C HIS A 115 -11.27 -7.76 -6.41
N LEU A 116 -11.58 -7.17 -5.27
CA LEU A 116 -12.75 -7.56 -4.48
C LEU A 116 -14.04 -7.19 -5.21
N ARG A 117 -14.91 -8.17 -5.42
CA ARG A 117 -16.23 -7.98 -6.06
C ARG A 117 -17.29 -8.60 -5.15
N PRO A 118 -18.39 -7.89 -4.84
CA PRO A 118 -19.46 -8.46 -4.02
C PRO A 118 -19.94 -9.81 -4.57
N GLY A 119 -19.93 -10.83 -3.72
CA GLY A 119 -20.28 -12.21 -4.10
C GLY A 119 -19.25 -12.93 -4.98
N GLY A 120 -18.09 -12.33 -5.20
CA GLY A 120 -16.96 -12.93 -5.91
C GLY A 120 -16.18 -13.94 -5.05
N PRO A 121 -15.19 -14.64 -5.64
CA PRO A 121 -14.34 -15.57 -4.91
C PRO A 121 -13.39 -14.84 -3.94
N VAL A 122 -12.78 -15.60 -3.03
CA VAL A 122 -11.70 -15.10 -2.17
C VAL A 122 -10.55 -14.59 -3.04
N VAL A 123 -10.00 -13.42 -2.68
CA VAL A 123 -8.83 -12.84 -3.32
C VAL A 123 -7.62 -13.03 -2.41
N ILE A 124 -6.56 -13.60 -2.98
CA ILE A 124 -5.31 -13.93 -2.33
C ILE A 124 -4.23 -12.95 -2.77
N ALA A 125 -3.68 -12.19 -1.82
CA ALA A 125 -2.47 -11.41 -2.06
C ALA A 125 -1.24 -12.21 -1.66
N ILE A 126 -0.20 -12.16 -2.49
CA ILE A 126 1.10 -12.76 -2.21
C ILE A 126 2.24 -11.80 -2.53
N HIS A 127 3.31 -11.90 -1.74
CA HIS A 127 4.59 -11.26 -2.01
C HIS A 127 5.75 -12.21 -1.79
N ASP A 128 6.83 -11.99 -2.54
CA ASP A 128 8.09 -12.66 -2.25
C ASP A 128 8.59 -12.22 -0.86
N ALA A 129 8.90 -13.20 -0.01
CA ALA A 129 9.52 -12.96 1.29
C ALA A 129 10.89 -13.65 1.39
N GLY A 130 11.52 -13.97 0.27
CA GLY A 130 12.84 -14.59 0.18
C GLY A 130 12.75 -16.11 -0.04
N PRO A 131 13.90 -16.81 0.10
CA PRO A 131 14.02 -18.21 -0.31
C PRO A 131 12.93 -19.12 0.30
N GLU A 132 12.17 -19.77 -0.57
CA GLU A 132 11.07 -20.69 -0.24
C GLU A 132 9.98 -20.12 0.67
N ALA A 133 9.79 -18.80 0.69
CA ALA A 133 8.84 -18.19 1.61
C ALA A 133 8.10 -17.02 0.97
N LEU A 134 6.79 -17.01 1.17
CA LEU A 134 5.87 -16.00 0.67
C LEU A 134 5.19 -15.33 1.84
N ALA A 135 5.02 -14.01 1.77
CA ALA A 135 4.01 -13.33 2.56
C ALA A 135 2.67 -13.51 1.85
N TRP A 136 1.62 -13.94 2.56
CA TRP A 136 0.29 -14.03 1.98
C TRP A 136 -0.82 -13.69 2.96
N ALA A 137 -1.96 -13.30 2.40
CA ALA A 137 -3.23 -13.12 3.09
C ALA A 137 -4.37 -13.42 2.12
N GLY A 138 -5.52 -13.82 2.67
CA GLY A 138 -6.73 -14.03 1.90
C GLY A 138 -7.86 -13.12 2.37
N TYR A 139 -8.62 -12.58 1.43
CA TYR A 139 -9.71 -11.65 1.69
C TYR A 139 -11.00 -12.14 1.02
N GLU A 140 -12.04 -12.27 1.82
CA GLU A 140 -13.40 -12.55 1.38
C GLU A 140 -14.09 -11.23 0.99
N PRO A 141 -14.63 -11.10 -0.24
CA PRO A 141 -15.38 -9.92 -0.60
C PRO A 141 -16.61 -9.74 0.30
N GLY A 142 -16.79 -8.53 0.81
CA GLY A 142 -18.00 -8.17 1.55
C GLY A 142 -19.26 -8.20 0.66
N PRO A 143 -20.46 -8.13 1.26
CA PRO A 143 -21.69 -7.86 0.52
C PRO A 143 -21.58 -6.51 -0.21
N ALA A 144 -22.53 -6.21 -1.11
CA ALA A 144 -22.52 -4.92 -1.81
C ALA A 144 -22.54 -3.74 -0.81
N GLY A 145 -21.52 -2.89 -0.86
CA GLY A 145 -21.32 -1.78 0.08
C GLY A 145 -20.69 -2.18 1.43
N GLY A 146 -20.39 -3.46 1.65
CA GLY A 146 -19.70 -3.96 2.84
C GLY A 146 -18.18 -4.04 2.66
N LEU A 147 -17.46 -4.03 3.79
CA LEU A 147 -16.02 -4.23 3.83
C LEU A 147 -15.65 -5.71 3.64
N PRO A 148 -14.47 -6.01 3.07
CA PRO A 148 -13.95 -7.37 3.05
C PRO A 148 -13.60 -7.88 4.45
N SER A 149 -13.83 -9.18 4.67
CA SER A 149 -13.34 -9.94 5.81
C SER A 149 -12.05 -10.69 5.46
N LEU A 150 -11.30 -11.10 6.48
CA LEU A 150 -10.12 -11.94 6.30
C LEU A 150 -10.54 -13.41 6.18
N TYR A 151 -10.11 -14.05 5.11
CA TYR A 151 -10.06 -15.52 5.01
C TYR A 151 -8.83 -16.05 5.76
N ALA A 152 -7.70 -15.38 5.59
CA ALA A 152 -6.44 -15.69 6.26
C ALA A 152 -5.68 -14.41 6.60
N GLU A 153 -5.26 -14.29 7.85
CA GLU A 153 -4.41 -13.19 8.34
C GLU A 153 -3.09 -13.09 7.56
N PRO A 154 -2.48 -11.91 7.42
CA PRO A 154 -1.13 -11.76 6.89
C PRO A 154 -0.08 -12.63 7.62
N HIS A 155 0.55 -13.55 6.92
CA HIS A 155 1.62 -14.38 7.48
C HIS A 155 2.61 -14.88 6.43
N ILE A 156 3.72 -15.46 6.89
CA ILE A 156 4.72 -16.11 6.03
C ILE A 156 4.44 -17.61 5.95
N ALA A 157 4.45 -18.16 4.74
CA ALA A 157 4.32 -19.60 4.50
C ALA A 157 5.16 -20.04 3.29
N ARG A 158 5.40 -21.35 3.16
CA ARG A 158 6.05 -21.91 1.97
C ARG A 158 5.06 -21.97 0.80
N PRO A 159 5.51 -21.87 -0.46
CA PRO A 159 4.63 -21.95 -1.62
C PRO A 159 3.66 -23.15 -1.62
N ALA A 160 4.14 -24.33 -1.22
CA ALA A 160 3.30 -25.53 -1.15
C ALA A 160 2.19 -25.45 -0.09
N ASP A 161 2.47 -24.82 1.06
CA ASP A 161 1.48 -24.61 2.12
C ASP A 161 0.42 -23.60 1.67
N VAL A 162 0.84 -22.50 1.06
CA VAL A 162 -0.07 -21.49 0.49
C VAL A 162 -1.02 -22.12 -0.54
N ILE A 163 -0.50 -22.99 -1.42
CA ILE A 163 -1.32 -23.70 -2.43
C ILE A 163 -2.27 -24.73 -1.82
N ARG A 164 -1.88 -25.35 -0.69
CA ARG A 164 -2.74 -26.29 0.04
C ARG A 164 -3.88 -25.57 0.76
N ASP A 165 -3.59 -24.44 1.38
CA ASP A 165 -4.48 -23.76 2.32
C ASP A 165 -5.38 -22.70 1.67
N ALA A 166 -5.01 -22.22 0.49
CA ALA A 166 -5.83 -21.28 -0.28
C ALA A 166 -7.14 -21.94 -0.78
N PRO A 167 -8.26 -21.22 -0.72
CA PRO A 167 -9.56 -21.77 -1.11
C PRO A 167 -9.67 -21.87 -2.64
N GLN A 168 -10.60 -22.71 -3.10
CA GLN A 168 -10.90 -22.87 -4.52
C GLN A 168 -12.40 -22.69 -4.77
N PRO A 169 -12.80 -21.86 -5.75
CA PRO A 169 -11.95 -21.00 -6.57
C PRO A 169 -11.41 -19.76 -5.81
N SER A 170 -10.28 -19.22 -6.26
CA SER A 170 -9.69 -17.97 -5.74
C SER A 170 -8.99 -17.15 -6.84
N ILE A 171 -8.89 -15.83 -6.63
CA ILE A 171 -8.12 -14.90 -7.47
C ILE A 171 -6.79 -14.62 -6.79
N TRP A 172 -5.68 -14.63 -7.54
CA TRP A 172 -4.33 -14.42 -6.99
C TRP A 172 -3.70 -13.15 -7.55
N VAL A 173 -3.18 -12.31 -6.65
CA VAL A 173 -2.63 -10.98 -6.97
C VAL A 173 -1.31 -10.75 -6.23
N GLY A 174 -0.51 -9.81 -6.72
CA GLY A 174 0.79 -9.45 -6.14
C GLY A 174 1.97 -10.09 -6.89
N GLU A 175 3.05 -10.39 -6.18
CA GLU A 175 4.31 -10.86 -6.78
C GLU A 175 4.28 -12.39 -6.93
N LEU A 176 3.83 -12.85 -8.09
CA LEU A 176 3.89 -14.26 -8.45
C LEU A 176 5.34 -14.64 -8.83
N THR A 177 6.10 -15.08 -7.84
CA THR A 177 7.50 -15.52 -8.01
C THR A 177 7.60 -16.71 -8.96
N LYS A 178 8.78 -16.92 -9.56
CA LYS A 178 9.04 -18.08 -10.42
C LYS A 178 8.76 -19.41 -9.70
N ALA A 179 9.17 -19.50 -8.42
CA ALA A 179 8.91 -20.66 -7.58
C ALA A 179 7.41 -20.92 -7.40
N LEU A 180 6.61 -19.86 -7.18
CA LEU A 180 5.17 -20.03 -7.14
C LEU A 180 4.63 -20.45 -8.51
N ARG A 181 5.05 -19.82 -9.62
CA ARG A 181 4.63 -20.20 -10.98
C ARG A 181 4.93 -21.67 -11.33
N GLU A 182 6.05 -22.21 -10.84
CA GLU A 182 6.47 -23.61 -11.06
C GLU A 182 5.59 -24.62 -10.30
N VAL A 183 5.16 -24.31 -9.06
CA VAL A 183 4.24 -25.17 -8.29
C VAL A 183 2.78 -24.98 -8.74
N ARG A 184 2.49 -23.86 -9.40
CA ARG A 184 1.17 -23.37 -9.80
C ARG A 184 0.86 -23.76 -11.25
N ASP A 185 0.99 -25.04 -11.61
CA ASP A 185 0.57 -25.56 -12.91
C ASP A 185 -0.97 -25.49 -13.05
N ILE A 186 -1.44 -24.28 -13.41
CA ILE A 186 -2.81 -23.74 -13.24
C ILE A 186 -3.87 -24.35 -14.12
N ALA A 187 -3.50 -24.91 -15.27
CA ALA A 187 -4.48 -25.40 -16.24
C ALA A 187 -5.42 -26.48 -15.67
N SER A 188 -5.04 -27.11 -14.55
CA SER A 188 -5.79 -28.18 -13.90
C SER A 188 -6.65 -27.76 -12.69
N ARG A 189 -6.62 -26.49 -12.23
CA ARG A 189 -7.18 -26.09 -10.92
C ARG A 189 -8.20 -24.92 -10.90
N GLY A 190 -8.61 -24.38 -12.06
CA GLY A 190 -9.91 -23.70 -12.20
C GLY A 190 -10.11 -22.34 -11.51
N GLY A 191 -9.14 -21.42 -11.55
CA GLY A 191 -9.32 -20.01 -11.15
C GLY A 191 -8.58 -19.05 -12.08
N ASP A 192 -9.19 -17.89 -12.38
CA ASP A 192 -8.59 -16.84 -13.19
C ASP A 192 -7.35 -16.26 -12.47
N THR A 193 -6.21 -16.31 -13.13
CA THR A 193 -4.89 -16.08 -12.48
C THR A 193 -4.08 -15.02 -13.18
N ASP A 194 -3.50 -14.14 -12.35
CA ASP A 194 -2.49 -13.12 -12.68
C ASP A 194 -3.09 -11.78 -13.10
N VAL A 195 -3.43 -10.96 -12.09
CA VAL A 195 -3.69 -9.55 -12.33
C VAL A 195 -2.41 -8.76 -12.12
N LYS A 196 -2.03 -7.96 -13.13
CA LYS A 196 -0.86 -7.09 -13.07
C LYS A 196 -0.95 -6.16 -11.87
N ALA A 197 0.15 -6.04 -11.13
CA ALA A 197 0.26 -5.10 -10.01
C ALA A 197 -0.12 -3.68 -10.45
N GLN A 198 -0.97 -3.03 -9.66
CA GLN A 198 -1.41 -1.65 -9.87
C GLN A 198 -0.74 -0.74 -8.83
N PRO A 199 -0.60 0.58 -9.12
CA PRO A 199 -0.25 1.55 -8.10
C PRO A 199 -1.18 1.42 -6.88
N ARG A 200 -0.61 1.27 -5.69
CA ARG A 200 -1.38 1.02 -4.46
C ARG A 200 -1.84 2.30 -3.77
N ALA A 201 -1.18 3.44 -4.03
CA ALA A 201 -1.39 4.66 -3.27
C ALA A 201 -2.87 5.10 -3.18
N ALA A 202 -3.64 5.02 -4.28
CA ALA A 202 -5.06 5.34 -4.25
C ALA A 202 -5.89 4.33 -3.42
N HIS A 203 -5.50 3.05 -3.44
CA HIS A 203 -6.17 2.01 -2.65
C HIS A 203 -5.92 2.19 -1.16
N LEU A 204 -4.73 2.65 -0.75
CA LEU A 204 -4.45 2.97 0.66
C LEU A 204 -5.44 4.00 1.20
N VAL A 205 -5.67 5.09 0.46
CA VAL A 205 -6.63 6.14 0.86
C VAL A 205 -8.05 5.56 0.96
N ARG A 206 -8.47 4.77 -0.04
CA ARG A 206 -9.81 4.18 -0.06
C ARG A 206 -10.02 3.23 1.12
N ILE A 207 -9.05 2.38 1.43
CA ILE A 207 -9.09 1.46 2.58
C ILE A 207 -9.15 2.26 3.87
N ALA A 208 -8.26 3.25 4.04
CA ALA A 208 -8.21 4.08 5.24
C ALA A 208 -9.54 4.77 5.53
N ARG A 209 -10.23 5.27 4.50
CA ARG A 209 -11.58 5.82 4.63
C ARG A 209 -12.62 4.77 4.98
N ALA A 210 -12.63 3.67 4.24
CA ALA A 210 -13.65 2.64 4.37
C ALA A 210 -13.61 1.96 5.75
N ARG A 211 -12.42 1.84 6.35
CA ARG A 211 -12.17 1.27 7.68
C ARG A 211 -12.07 2.30 8.81
N ASP A 212 -12.21 3.59 8.52
CA ASP A 212 -12.07 4.70 9.48
C ASP A 212 -10.74 4.66 10.27
N LEU A 213 -9.62 4.59 9.56
CA LEU A 213 -8.27 4.38 10.13
C LEU A 213 -7.49 5.66 10.39
N PHE A 214 -8.02 6.83 10.03
CA PHE A 214 -7.28 8.10 10.18
C PHE A 214 -7.22 8.50 11.64
N GLY A 215 -5.99 8.64 12.17
CA GLY A 215 -5.77 8.96 13.57
C GLY A 215 -4.46 9.72 13.81
N ASP A 216 -3.89 9.49 15.00
CA ASP A 216 -2.64 10.12 15.44
C ASP A 216 -1.46 9.68 14.56
N PRO A 217 -0.76 10.62 13.88
CA PRO A 217 0.43 10.29 13.11
C PRO A 217 1.53 9.59 13.90
N ALA A 218 1.67 9.88 15.19
CA ALA A 218 2.70 9.25 16.03
C ALA A 218 2.44 7.76 16.31
N ALA A 219 1.22 7.27 16.09
CA ALA A 219 0.83 5.89 16.34
C ALA A 219 1.10 4.95 15.15
N VAL A 220 1.44 5.48 13.97
CA VAL A 220 1.67 4.68 12.76
C VAL A 220 3.09 4.11 12.76
N ASP A 221 3.20 2.77 12.66
CA ASP A 221 4.47 2.05 12.58
C ASP A 221 4.42 0.93 11.53
N ALA A 222 5.60 0.46 11.12
CA ALA A 222 5.75 -0.60 10.15
C ALA A 222 5.30 -1.96 10.71
N VAL A 223 4.56 -2.71 9.89
CA VAL A 223 4.15 -4.09 10.16
C VAL A 223 5.16 -5.05 9.52
N TYR A 224 5.92 -5.74 10.37
CA TYR A 224 6.88 -6.75 9.95
C TYR A 224 6.34 -8.16 10.16
N LEU A 225 6.21 -8.93 9.07
CA LEU A 225 5.80 -10.34 9.13
C LEU A 225 6.93 -11.31 9.52
N ARG A 226 8.18 -10.82 9.51
CA ARG A 226 9.31 -11.50 10.15
C ARG A 226 10.03 -10.52 11.06
N PRO A 227 10.62 -11.00 12.17
CA PRO A 227 11.60 -10.21 12.90
C PRO A 227 12.70 -9.74 11.94
N PRO A 228 13.15 -8.47 12.02
CA PRO A 228 14.28 -8.02 11.23
C PRO A 228 15.48 -8.92 11.52
N SER A 229 16.19 -9.33 10.48
CA SER A 229 17.44 -10.09 10.62
C SER A 229 18.51 -9.17 11.22
N ILE A 230 18.67 -9.19 12.54
CA ILE A 230 19.75 -8.49 13.22
C ILE A 230 21.01 -9.33 13.01
N THR A 231 21.92 -8.85 12.16
CA THR A 231 23.28 -9.41 12.10
C THR A 231 23.92 -9.17 13.47
N PRO A 232 24.27 -10.21 14.24
CA PRO A 232 24.92 -10.01 15.53
C PRO A 232 26.22 -9.23 15.33
N PRO A 233 26.57 -8.29 16.24
CA PRO A 233 27.78 -7.51 16.09
C PRO A 233 28.99 -8.45 15.99
N ARG A 234 29.86 -8.22 14.99
CA ARG A 234 31.14 -8.94 14.90
C ARG A 234 31.86 -8.75 16.23
N ARG A 235 32.12 -9.85 16.95
CA ARG A 235 33.01 -9.84 18.11
C ARG A 235 34.34 -9.23 17.65
N ARG A 236 34.70 -8.09 18.25
CA ARG A 236 36.06 -7.55 18.16
C ARG A 236 36.98 -8.37 19.05
#